data_AF-A0AAU9KZS7-F1
#
_entry.id   AF-A0AAU9KZS7-F1
#
_cell.length_a   1.000
_cell.length_b   1.000
_cell.length_c   1.000
_cell.angle_alpha   90.00
_cell.angle_beta   90.00
_cell.angle_gamma   90.00
#
_symmetry.space_group_name_H-M   'P 1'
#
loop_
_entity.id
_entity.type
_entity.pdbx_description
1 polymer ?
#
loop_
_entity_poly.entity_id
_entity_poly.type
_entity_poly.pdbx_seq_one_letter_code
_entity_poly.pdbx_strand_id
1 'polypeptide(L)'
;MISEVAHAECERLLELLTNPRVQESWSWVFMSRVNLPGYDKVIKKPMDLGTIKKHLGSKPSRCRFKSHEKFAKDVCLVFHNALVYNKDDQDVEGSVYAAAQHLLRVFETAYAKSIENVLKADDAMKAAHREAKKEEKRRGDGKIEKKKEQEEEGED
;
A
#
# COMPACT_ATOMS: atom_id res chain seq x y z
N MET A 1 -1.63 10.59 1.45
CA MET A 1 -1.58 10.08 0.06
C MET A 1 -0.16 9.67 -0.21
N ILE A 2 0.02 8.50 -0.83
CA ILE A 2 1.34 8.02 -1.29
C ILE A 2 1.92 8.95 -2.39
N SER A 3 3.19 8.83 -2.72
CA SER A 3 3.83 9.60 -3.81
C SER A 3 3.35 9.10 -5.17
N GLU A 4 3.63 9.89 -6.21
CA GLU A 4 3.58 9.41 -7.59
C GLU A 4 4.44 8.17 -7.80
N VAL A 5 5.68 8.20 -7.30
CA VAL A 5 6.63 7.09 -7.40
C VAL A 5 6.11 5.83 -6.68
N ALA A 6 5.68 5.96 -5.42
CA ALA A 6 5.13 4.82 -4.69
C ALA A 6 3.79 4.33 -5.27
N HIS A 7 2.97 5.23 -5.79
CA HIS A 7 1.72 4.87 -6.47
C HIS A 7 1.96 4.06 -7.73
N ALA A 8 2.85 4.53 -8.62
CA ALA A 8 3.23 3.82 -9.83
C ALA A 8 3.81 2.43 -9.53
N GLU A 9 4.65 2.32 -8.48
CA GLU A 9 5.21 1.04 -8.10
C GLU A 9 4.15 0.09 -7.50
N CYS A 10 3.18 0.61 -6.74
CA CYS A 10 2.03 -0.18 -6.28
C CYS A 10 1.15 -0.64 -7.47
N GLU A 11 0.97 0.20 -8.49
CA GLU A 11 0.25 -0.19 -9.71
C GLU A 11 0.97 -1.32 -10.45
N ARG A 12 2.29 -1.18 -10.66
CA ARG A 12 3.12 -2.22 -11.29
C ARG A 12 3.06 -3.56 -10.55
N LEU A 13 3.09 -3.52 -9.21
CA LEU A 13 2.97 -4.73 -8.39
C LEU A 13 1.58 -5.36 -8.47
N LEU A 14 0.52 -4.56 -8.55
CA LEU A 14 -0.83 -5.06 -8.73
C LEU A 14 -1.04 -5.64 -10.14
N GLU A 15 -0.44 -5.02 -11.16
CA GLU A 15 -0.42 -5.54 -12.54
C GLU A 15 0.30 -6.88 -12.64
N LEU A 16 1.42 -7.03 -11.93
CA LEU A 16 2.12 -8.31 -11.84
C LEU A 16 1.20 -9.45 -11.37
N LEU A 17 0.38 -9.19 -10.34
CA LEU A 17 -0.55 -10.16 -9.77
C LEU A 17 -1.82 -10.39 -10.61
N THR A 18 -2.12 -9.47 -11.53
CA THR A 18 -3.31 -9.53 -12.39
C THR A 18 -3.01 -9.85 -13.85
N ASN A 19 -1.72 -10.07 -14.16
CA ASN A 19 -1.28 -10.47 -15.48
C ASN A 19 -1.79 -11.88 -15.81
N PRO A 20 -2.52 -12.08 -16.93
CA PRO A 20 -3.03 -13.39 -17.32
C PRO A 20 -1.96 -14.47 -17.51
N ARG A 21 -0.68 -14.10 -17.69
CA ARG A 21 0.45 -15.06 -17.75
C ARG A 21 0.93 -15.52 -16.38
N VAL A 22 0.65 -14.73 -15.34
CA VAL A 22 0.96 -15.02 -13.93
C VAL A 22 -0.24 -15.68 -13.26
N GLN A 23 -1.44 -15.32 -13.70
CA GLN A 23 -2.69 -15.90 -13.27
C GLN A 23 -2.97 -17.24 -13.96
N GLU A 24 -2.83 -18.35 -13.24
CA GLU A 24 -3.41 -19.64 -13.64
C GLU A 24 -4.95 -19.55 -13.78
N SER A 25 -5.60 -20.56 -14.39
CA SER A 25 -7.06 -20.59 -14.66
C SER A 25 -7.98 -20.20 -13.50
N TRP A 26 -7.51 -20.31 -12.25
CA TRP A 26 -8.31 -20.03 -11.05
C TRP A 26 -8.00 -18.70 -10.38
N SER A 27 -7.03 -17.92 -10.85
CA SER A 27 -6.58 -16.71 -10.14
C SER A 27 -7.57 -15.54 -10.19
N TRP A 28 -8.58 -15.60 -11.06
CA TRP A 28 -9.68 -14.64 -11.10
C TRP A 28 -10.49 -14.63 -9.81
N VAL A 29 -10.45 -15.69 -9.00
CA VAL A 29 -11.13 -15.77 -7.70
C VAL A 29 -10.67 -14.70 -6.71
N PHE A 30 -9.45 -14.17 -6.89
CA PHE A 30 -8.90 -13.11 -6.03
C PHE A 30 -9.37 -11.71 -6.43
N MET A 31 -10.11 -11.57 -7.54
CA MET A 31 -10.54 -10.26 -8.06
C MET A 31 -11.83 -9.74 -7.44
N SER A 32 -12.58 -10.59 -6.73
CA SER A 32 -13.89 -10.25 -6.18
C SER A 32 -14.02 -10.73 -4.75
N ARG A 33 -14.85 -10.02 -3.97
CA ARG A 33 -15.18 -10.42 -2.60
C ARG A 33 -15.83 -11.80 -2.59
N VAL A 34 -15.33 -12.68 -1.72
CA VAL A 34 -15.94 -14.00 -1.49
C VAL A 34 -17.28 -13.84 -0.76
N ASN A 35 -18.33 -14.43 -1.33
CA ASN A 35 -19.69 -14.41 -0.77
C ASN A 35 -20.23 -15.84 -0.63
N LEU A 36 -19.61 -16.61 0.28
CA LEU A 36 -19.98 -17.99 0.58
C LEU A 36 -20.62 -18.08 1.98
N PRO A 37 -21.68 -18.88 2.17
CA PRO A 37 -22.26 -19.11 3.49
C PRO A 37 -21.20 -19.58 4.49
N GLY A 38 -21.04 -18.86 5.60
CA GLY A 38 -20.06 -19.20 6.63
C GLY A 38 -18.66 -18.63 6.44
N TYR A 39 -18.35 -18.00 5.29
CA TYR A 39 -17.03 -17.39 5.05
C TYR A 39 -16.65 -16.38 6.15
N ASP A 40 -17.56 -15.47 6.51
CA ASP A 40 -17.33 -14.46 7.55
C ASP A 40 -17.19 -15.04 8.98
N LYS A 41 -17.58 -16.31 9.18
CA LYS A 41 -17.34 -17.02 10.45
C LYS A 41 -15.86 -17.40 10.60
N VAL A 42 -15.17 -17.68 9.49
CA VAL A 42 -13.75 -18.01 9.44
C VAL A 42 -12.90 -16.76 9.22
N ILE A 43 -13.22 -15.98 8.20
CA ILE A 43 -12.45 -14.81 7.76
C ILE A 43 -13.05 -13.51 8.29
N LYS A 44 -12.31 -12.82 9.17
CA LYS A 44 -12.79 -11.61 9.86
C LYS A 44 -12.61 -10.31 9.10
N LYS A 45 -11.66 -10.29 8.17
CA LYS A 45 -11.35 -9.11 7.34
C LYS A 45 -11.26 -9.52 5.89
N PRO A 46 -12.39 -9.69 5.19
CA PRO A 46 -12.39 -9.99 3.76
C PRO A 46 -11.63 -8.92 2.97
N MET A 47 -10.87 -9.35 1.96
CA MET A 47 -10.17 -8.47 1.02
C MET A 47 -10.03 -9.18 -0.32
N ASP A 48 -10.01 -8.39 -1.40
CA ASP A 48 -9.83 -8.87 -2.76
C ASP A 48 -9.04 -7.83 -3.59
N LEU A 49 -8.38 -8.30 -4.66
CA LEU A 49 -7.56 -7.47 -5.54
C LEU A 49 -8.38 -6.41 -6.28
N GLY A 50 -9.67 -6.64 -6.53
CA GLY A 50 -10.57 -5.66 -7.13
C GLY A 50 -10.84 -4.47 -6.20
N THR A 51 -11.05 -4.74 -4.91
CA THR A 51 -11.18 -3.73 -3.85
C THR A 51 -9.87 -2.95 -3.69
N ILE A 52 -8.72 -3.63 -3.70
CA ILE A 52 -7.41 -2.99 -3.65
C ILE A 52 -7.19 -2.09 -4.88
N LYS A 53 -7.53 -2.56 -6.08
CA LYS A 53 -7.47 -1.77 -7.32
C LYS A 53 -8.31 -0.50 -7.23
N LYS A 54 -9.54 -0.61 -6.71
CA LYS A 54 -10.43 0.56 -6.48
C LYS A 54 -9.83 1.54 -5.47
N HIS A 55 -9.21 1.04 -4.39
CA HIS A 55 -8.56 1.88 -3.39
C HIS A 55 -7.28 2.53 -3.87
N LEU A 56 -6.51 1.83 -4.71
CA LEU A 56 -5.30 2.35 -5.32
C LEU A 56 -5.66 3.50 -6.28
N GLY A 57 -6.73 3.32 -7.07
CA GLY A 57 -7.18 4.29 -8.05
C GLY A 57 -6.19 4.47 -9.19
N SER A 58 -6.64 4.98 -10.35
CA SER A 58 -5.76 5.13 -11.52
C SER A 58 -4.81 6.33 -11.48
N LYS A 59 -4.85 7.11 -10.39
CA LYS A 59 -4.06 8.32 -10.21
C LYS A 59 -3.75 8.48 -8.72
N PRO A 60 -2.57 9.00 -8.36
CA PRO A 60 -2.21 9.24 -6.96
C PRO A 60 -3.24 10.11 -6.23
N SER A 61 -3.80 11.11 -6.91
CA SER A 61 -4.83 12.02 -6.36
C SER A 61 -6.11 11.32 -5.90
N ARG A 62 -6.40 10.12 -6.42
CA ARG A 62 -7.56 9.29 -6.04
C ARG A 62 -7.18 8.11 -5.15
N CYS A 63 -5.90 7.97 -4.79
CA CYS A 63 -5.41 6.89 -3.97
C CYS A 63 -5.87 7.04 -2.52
N ARG A 64 -6.55 6.01 -2.01
CA ARG A 64 -7.04 5.93 -0.63
C ARG A 64 -5.99 5.38 0.34
N PHE A 65 -4.89 4.83 -0.17
CA PHE A 65 -3.81 4.35 0.67
C PHE A 65 -3.01 5.51 1.26
N LYS A 66 -2.77 5.41 2.58
CA LYS A 66 -1.96 6.40 3.31
C LYS A 66 -0.46 6.16 3.11
N SER A 67 -0.06 4.91 2.85
CA SER A 67 1.32 4.46 2.68
C SER A 67 1.36 3.20 1.79
N HIS A 68 2.51 2.89 1.18
CA HIS A 68 2.66 1.68 0.35
C HIS A 68 2.63 0.39 1.19
N GLU A 69 2.95 0.45 2.48
CA GLU A 69 2.83 -0.67 3.41
C GLU A 69 1.37 -1.00 3.70
N LYS A 70 0.48 0.00 3.70
CA LYS A 70 -0.96 -0.29 3.84
C LYS A 70 -1.51 -1.00 2.60
N PHE A 71 -1.04 -0.63 1.42
CA PHE A 71 -1.32 -1.37 0.19
C PHE A 71 -0.81 -2.82 0.30
N ALA A 72 0.46 -3.01 0.65
CA ALA A 72 1.04 -4.35 0.76
C ALA A 72 0.35 -5.24 1.80
N LYS A 73 -0.01 -4.67 2.95
CA LYS A 73 -0.80 -5.37 3.98
C LYS A 73 -2.14 -5.87 3.44
N ASP A 74 -2.83 -5.05 2.64
CA ASP A 74 -4.11 -5.46 2.07
C ASP A 74 -3.91 -6.54 0.98
N VAL A 75 -2.84 -6.46 0.16
CA VAL A 75 -2.50 -7.51 -0.82
C VAL A 75 -2.19 -8.85 -0.12
N CYS A 76 -1.31 -8.85 0.88
CA CYS A 76 -1.00 -10.06 1.66
C CYS A 76 -2.26 -10.64 2.32
N LEU A 77 -3.18 -9.78 2.78
CA LEU A 77 -4.43 -10.22 3.41
C LEU A 77 -5.32 -11.02 2.45
N VAL A 78 -5.36 -10.70 1.16
CA VAL A 78 -6.10 -11.49 0.15
C VAL A 78 -5.65 -12.95 0.19
N PHE A 79 -4.34 -13.17 0.10
CA PHE A 79 -3.78 -14.51 0.01
C PHE A 79 -3.79 -15.22 1.36
N HIS A 80 -3.48 -14.54 2.47
CA HIS A 80 -3.58 -15.14 3.81
C HIS A 80 -5.00 -15.60 4.13
N ASN A 81 -6.03 -14.81 3.76
CA ASN A 81 -7.42 -15.23 3.93
C ASN A 81 -7.72 -16.50 3.12
N ALA A 82 -7.21 -16.60 1.89
CA ALA A 82 -7.38 -17.79 1.07
C ALA A 82 -6.66 -19.01 1.65
N LEU A 83 -5.45 -18.84 2.19
CA LEU A 83 -4.71 -19.93 2.84
C LEU A 83 -5.42 -20.43 4.11
N VAL A 84 -5.98 -19.52 4.90
CA VAL A 84 -6.74 -19.89 6.11
C VAL A 84 -8.05 -20.60 5.76
N TYR A 85 -8.80 -20.09 4.78
CA TYR A 85 -10.11 -20.64 4.44
C TYR A 85 -10.01 -21.97 3.70
N ASN A 86 -9.03 -22.13 2.80
CA ASN A 86 -8.87 -23.32 1.95
C ASN A 86 -7.80 -24.28 2.49
N LYS A 87 -7.60 -24.33 3.82
CA LYS A 87 -6.51 -25.09 4.44
C LYS A 87 -6.60 -26.61 4.14
N ASP A 88 -7.81 -27.14 4.01
CA ASP A 88 -8.03 -28.57 3.75
C ASP A 88 -7.58 -28.98 2.33
N ASP A 89 -7.44 -28.02 1.41
CA ASP A 89 -6.98 -28.24 0.03
C ASP A 89 -5.47 -27.96 -0.15
N GLN A 90 -4.70 -27.91 0.94
CA GLN A 90 -3.29 -27.51 0.91
C GLN A 90 -2.39 -28.43 0.06
N ASP A 91 -2.76 -29.71 -0.04
CA ASP A 91 -2.02 -30.75 -0.75
C ASP A 91 -2.62 -31.04 -2.14
N VAL A 92 -3.62 -30.25 -2.57
CA VAL A 92 -4.30 -30.40 -3.86
C VAL A 92 -3.63 -29.50 -4.89
N GLU A 93 -3.06 -30.10 -5.94
CA GLU A 93 -2.47 -29.37 -7.06
C GLU A 93 -3.53 -28.54 -7.81
N GLY A 94 -3.18 -27.30 -8.17
CA GLY A 94 -4.10 -26.38 -8.86
C GLY A 94 -5.23 -25.82 -7.99
N SER A 95 -5.21 -26.04 -6.66
CA SER A 95 -6.21 -25.49 -5.75
C SER A 95 -6.06 -23.97 -5.53
N VAL A 96 -7.11 -23.35 -4.98
CA VAL A 96 -7.06 -21.95 -4.54
C VAL A 96 -5.96 -21.72 -3.51
N TYR A 97 -5.68 -22.72 -2.66
CA TYR A 97 -4.59 -22.68 -1.71
C TYR A 97 -3.23 -22.63 -2.41
N ALA A 98 -2.98 -23.51 -3.38
CA ALA A 98 -1.75 -23.52 -4.17
C ALA A 98 -1.54 -22.19 -4.92
N ALA A 99 -2.59 -21.65 -5.55
CA ALA A 99 -2.54 -20.36 -6.23
C ALA A 99 -2.25 -19.20 -5.25
N ALA A 100 -2.88 -19.19 -4.07
CA ALA A 100 -2.64 -18.17 -3.06
C ALA A 100 -1.21 -18.20 -2.53
N GLN A 101 -0.64 -19.40 -2.31
CA GLN A 101 0.76 -19.54 -1.92
C GLN A 101 1.72 -19.02 -3.00
N HIS A 102 1.47 -19.37 -4.27
CA HIS A 102 2.29 -18.91 -5.39
C HIS A 102 2.28 -17.38 -5.50
N LEU A 103 1.10 -16.77 -5.57
CA LEU A 103 0.95 -15.33 -5.76
C LEU A 103 1.45 -14.51 -4.57
N LEU A 104 1.29 -15.02 -3.34
CA LEU A 104 1.87 -14.40 -2.15
C LEU A 104 3.40 -14.34 -2.26
N ARG A 105 4.06 -15.45 -2.60
CA ARG A 105 5.53 -15.47 -2.78
C ARG A 105 5.99 -14.54 -3.89
N VAL A 106 5.29 -14.51 -5.02
CA VAL A 106 5.56 -13.58 -6.12
C VAL A 106 5.47 -12.14 -5.64
N PHE A 107 4.39 -11.79 -4.92
CA PHE A 107 4.20 -10.46 -4.38
C PHE A 107 5.29 -10.06 -3.39
N GLU A 108 5.55 -10.88 -2.37
CA GLU A 108 6.53 -10.57 -1.31
C GLU A 108 7.93 -10.37 -1.89
N THR A 109 8.32 -11.22 -2.83
CA THR A 109 9.61 -11.11 -3.53
C THR A 109 9.69 -9.82 -4.33
N ALA A 110 8.65 -9.49 -5.10
CA ALA A 110 8.62 -8.27 -5.90
C ALA A 110 8.60 -7.01 -5.02
N TYR A 111 7.82 -7.03 -3.95
CA TYR A 111 7.71 -5.92 -3.00
C TYR A 111 9.02 -5.65 -2.26
N ALA A 112 9.72 -6.70 -1.80
CA ALA A 112 11.02 -6.55 -1.16
C ALA A 112 12.03 -5.84 -2.09
N LYS A 113 12.06 -6.21 -3.38
CA LYS A 113 12.88 -5.53 -4.39
C LYS A 113 12.45 -4.08 -4.61
N SER A 114 11.14 -3.79 -4.63
CA SER A 114 10.62 -2.41 -4.74
C SER A 114 11.05 -1.54 -3.56
N ILE A 115 11.07 -2.11 -2.36
CA ILE A 115 11.53 -1.44 -1.14
C ILE A 115 13.01 -1.06 -1.25
N GLU A 116 13.85 -1.97 -1.72
CA GLU A 116 15.29 -1.73 -1.92
C GLU A 116 15.56 -0.67 -3.00
N ASN A 117 14.82 -0.70 -4.11
CA ASN A 117 15.15 0.08 -5.29
C ASN A 117 14.47 1.46 -5.35
N VAL A 118 13.23 1.58 -4.86
CA VAL A 118 12.38 2.74 -5.18
C VAL A 118 11.71 3.34 -3.94
N LEU A 119 11.04 2.52 -3.13
CA LEU A 119 10.16 3.02 -2.08
C LEU A 119 10.92 3.66 -0.90
N LYS A 120 12.04 3.06 -0.46
CA LYS A 120 12.86 3.63 0.63
C LYS A 120 13.43 5.01 0.27
N ALA A 121 13.91 5.17 -0.95
CA ALA A 121 14.49 6.43 -1.40
C ALA A 121 13.42 7.53 -1.50
N ASP A 122 12.24 7.20 -2.02
CA ASP A 122 11.11 8.13 -2.11
C ASP A 122 10.61 8.58 -0.72
N ASP A 123 10.48 7.64 0.22
CA ASP A 123 10.05 7.96 1.58
C ASP A 123 11.07 8.84 2.30
N ALA A 124 12.36 8.56 2.15
CA ALA A 124 13.43 9.37 2.73
C ALA A 124 13.42 10.80 2.16
N MET A 125 13.25 10.95 0.84
CA MET A 125 13.15 12.25 0.18
C MET A 125 11.93 13.05 0.69
N LYS A 126 10.77 12.39 0.81
CA LYS A 126 9.56 13.02 1.35
C LYS A 126 9.69 13.44 2.80
N ALA A 127 10.33 12.61 3.63
CA ALA A 127 10.61 12.95 5.02
C ALA A 127 11.52 14.18 5.10
N ALA A 128 12.62 14.19 4.35
CA ALA A 128 13.54 15.32 4.30
C ALA A 128 12.85 16.63 3.86
N HIS A 129 12.02 16.58 2.82
CA HIS A 129 11.27 17.75 2.35
C HIS A 129 10.28 18.30 3.41
N ARG A 130 9.61 17.41 4.15
CA ARG A 130 8.70 17.81 5.24
C ARG A 130 9.45 18.47 6.39
N GLU A 131 10.60 17.94 6.78
CA GLU A 131 11.41 18.52 7.84
C GLU A 131 12.00 19.88 7.43
N ALA A 132 12.46 20.03 6.19
CA ALA A 132 12.90 21.32 5.65
C ALA A 132 11.80 22.39 5.70
N LYS A 133 10.57 22.05 5.28
CA LYS A 133 9.41 22.96 5.37
C LYS A 133 9.06 23.36 6.79
N LYS A 134 9.16 22.43 7.75
CA LYS A 134 8.93 22.73 9.17
C LYS A 134 9.99 23.67 9.72
N GLU A 135 11.25 23.51 9.30
CA GLU A 135 12.35 24.37 9.72
C GLU A 135 12.23 25.78 9.15
N GLU A 136 11.88 25.93 7.87
CA GLU A 136 11.65 27.22 7.24
C GLU A 136 10.51 28.00 7.94
N LYS A 137 9.39 27.32 8.24
CA LYS A 137 8.28 27.93 8.99
C LYS A 137 8.74 28.44 10.37
N ARG A 138 9.47 27.62 11.13
CA ARG A 138 10.00 27.99 12.45
C ARG A 138 10.91 29.22 12.38
N ARG A 139 11.76 29.31 11.35
CA ARG A 139 12.63 30.48 11.11
C ARG A 139 11.85 31.73 10.72
N GLY A 140 10.77 31.57 9.96
CA GLY A 140 9.86 32.66 9.62
C GLY A 140 9.16 33.22 10.85
N ASP A 141 8.56 32.34 11.66
CA ASP A 141 7.83 32.71 12.88
C ASP A 141 8.75 33.45 13.88
N GLY A 142 9.97 32.95 14.11
CA GLY A 142 10.94 33.59 15.02
C GLY A 142 11.51 34.92 14.53
N LYS A 143 11.49 35.19 13.21
CA LYS A 143 11.85 36.52 12.67
C LYS A 143 10.73 37.54 12.87
N ILE A 144 9.46 37.09 12.84
CA ILE A 144 8.29 37.95 13.07
C ILE A 144 8.22 38.35 14.56
N GLU A 145 8.46 37.42 15.47
CA GLU A 145 8.51 37.71 16.92
C GLU A 145 9.58 38.75 17.27
N LYS A 146 10.82 38.57 16.81
CA LYS A 146 11.90 39.55 17.03
C LYS A 146 11.62 40.95 16.49
N LYS A 147 10.86 41.07 15.39
CA LYS A 147 10.51 42.37 14.81
C LYS A 147 9.46 43.10 15.65
N LYS A 148 8.54 42.36 16.27
CA LYS A 148 7.54 42.93 17.20
C LYS A 148 8.19 43.43 18.49
N GLU A 149 9.12 42.66 19.06
CA GLU A 149 9.85 43.09 20.27
C GLU A 149 10.65 44.38 20.02
N GLN A 150 11.28 44.53 18.85
CA GLN A 150 12.03 45.75 18.50
C GLN A 150 11.15 46.95 18.17
N GLU A 151 9.91 46.74 17.71
CA GLU A 151 8.93 47.81 17.49
C GLU A 151 8.31 48.28 18.83
N GLU A 152 8.13 47.38 19.80
CA GLU A 152 7.63 47.74 21.15
C GLU A 152 8.69 48.44 22.03
N GLU A 153 9.98 48.15 21.85
CA GLU A 153 11.08 48.82 22.58
C GLU A 153 11.46 50.22 22.04
N GLY A 154 10.93 50.62 20.88
CA GLY A 154 11.29 51.87 20.19
C GLY A 154 10.33 53.05 20.38
N GLU A 155 9.27 52.92 21.19
CA GLU A 155 8.21 53.93 21.35
C GLU A 155 8.31 54.83 22.61
N ASP A 156 9.40 54.78 23.39
CA ASP A 156 9.65 55.64 24.58
C ASP A 156 10.57 56.85 24.31
#